data_AF-A0A6A4Z3E5-F1
#
_entry.id   AF-A0A6A4Z3E5-F1
#
_cell.length_a   1.000
_cell.length_b   1.000
_cell.length_c   1.000
_cell.angle_alpha   90.00
_cell.angle_beta   90.00
_cell.angle_gamma   90.00
#
_symmetry.space_group_name_H-M   'P 1'
#
loop_
_entity.id
_entity.type
_entity.pdbx_description
1 polymer ?
#
loop_
_entity_poly.entity_id
_entity_poly.type
_entity_poly.pdbx_seq_one_letter_code
_entity_poly.pdbx_strand_id
1 'polypeptide(L)'
;VKSIIQVTPVSGIEFHLRGEQRQLEESNLGDVCCDYVGWIEFGTIQIWIYYWSLVHPCTCSLLRVCISPDVQNSSIMRLAWNLECSASIADDILDVKFMGTEARIKMWDDIPHELIFQLDAMYVAMTS
;
A
#
# COMPACT_ATOMS: atom_id res chain seq x y z
N VAL A 1 0.36 -1.32 22.58
CA VAL A 1 -0.03 0.02 22.06
C VAL A 1 -0.52 -0.19 20.65
N LYS A 2 -1.82 0.02 20.38
CA LYS A 2 -2.35 -0.03 19.01
C LYS A 2 -1.94 1.29 18.35
N SER A 3 -0.88 1.25 17.55
CA SER A 3 -0.42 2.41 16.80
C SER A 3 -1.32 2.59 15.59
N ILE A 4 -2.30 3.47 15.69
CA ILE A 4 -3.08 3.93 14.54
C ILE A 4 -2.20 4.94 13.82
N ILE A 5 -1.80 4.63 12.59
CA ILE A 5 -1.03 5.55 11.75
C ILE A 5 -1.96 5.98 10.63
N GLN A 6 -2.50 7.19 10.76
CA GLN A 6 -3.28 7.83 9.69
C GLN A 6 -2.31 8.31 8.61
N VAL A 7 -2.27 7.60 7.49
CA VAL A 7 -1.63 8.07 6.25
C VAL A 7 -2.76 8.58 5.37
N THR A 8 -2.74 9.86 4.98
CA THR A 8 -3.83 10.48 4.20
C THR A 8 -3.37 10.78 2.76
N PRO A 9 -3.37 9.80 1.83
CA PRO A 9 -3.37 10.11 0.41
C PRO A 9 -4.83 10.30 -0.01
N VAL A 10 -5.27 11.55 -0.16
CA VAL A 10 -6.64 11.94 -0.56
C VAL A 10 -7.70 11.56 0.50
N SER A 11 -8.01 12.51 1.38
CA SER A 11 -9.15 12.57 2.32
C SER A 11 -9.90 11.25 2.61
N GLY A 12 -9.61 10.61 3.75
CA GLY A 12 -10.59 9.77 4.45
C GLY A 12 -10.31 8.27 4.58
N ILE A 13 -9.21 7.74 4.05
CA ILE A 13 -8.80 6.36 4.33
C ILE A 13 -7.91 6.34 5.57
N GLU A 14 -8.36 5.64 6.62
CA GLU A 14 -7.57 5.35 7.82
C GLU A 14 -7.06 3.92 7.78
N PHE A 15 -5.75 3.76 7.94
CA PHE A 15 -5.08 2.47 7.92
C PHE A 15 -4.84 1.96 9.34
N HIS A 16 -5.34 0.77 9.64
CA HIS A 16 -5.22 0.17 10.96
C HIS A 16 -4.34 -1.08 10.95
N LEU A 17 -3.05 -0.91 11.24
CA LEU A 17 -2.15 -2.05 11.49
C LEU A 17 -2.46 -2.64 12.88
N ARG A 18 -3.20 -3.75 12.92
CA ARG A 18 -3.67 -4.36 14.18
C ARG A 18 -2.61 -5.21 14.90
N GLY A 19 -1.36 -5.14 14.46
CA GLY A 19 -0.24 -5.92 14.97
C GLY A 19 -0.02 -7.26 14.27
N GLU A 20 -0.83 -7.57 13.26
CA GLU A 20 -0.66 -8.74 12.40
C GLU A 20 0.15 -8.39 11.14
N GLN A 21 0.97 -9.32 10.66
CA GLN A 21 1.73 -9.14 9.42
C GLN A 21 0.82 -9.35 8.21
N ARG A 22 0.99 -8.52 7.17
CA ARG A 22 0.29 -8.60 5.90
C ARG A 22 -1.24 -8.55 6.04
N GLN A 23 -1.73 -7.63 6.87
CA GLN A 23 -3.17 -7.37 6.99
C GLN A 23 -3.66 -6.72 5.69
N LEU A 24 -4.56 -7.40 4.98
CA LEU A 24 -5.25 -6.87 3.80
C LEU A 24 -6.57 -6.22 4.22
N GLU A 25 -6.81 -4.97 3.84
CA GLU A 25 -8.18 -4.41 3.84
C GLU A 25 -8.53 -3.79 2.48
N GLU A 26 -9.82 -3.79 2.19
CA GLU A 26 -10.39 -3.30 0.94
C GLU A 26 -11.13 -1.98 1.17
N SER A 27 -10.95 -1.05 0.25
CA SER A 27 -11.76 0.16 0.18
C SER A 27 -12.25 0.38 -1.26
N ASN A 28 -13.47 0.88 -1.36
CA ASN A 28 -14.07 1.25 -2.64
C ASN A 28 -14.25 2.77 -2.68
N LEU A 29 -13.45 3.42 -3.54
CA LEU A 29 -13.47 4.86 -3.76
C LEU A 29 -14.12 5.17 -5.12
N GLY A 30 -15.41 4.86 -5.25
CA GLY A 30 -16.18 5.16 -6.46
C GLY A 30 -15.79 4.27 -7.64
N ASP A 31 -15.18 4.84 -8.67
CA ASP A 31 -14.75 4.12 -9.88
C ASP A 31 -13.39 3.42 -9.73
N VAL A 32 -12.83 3.42 -8.51
CA VAL A 32 -11.54 2.83 -8.17
C VAL A 32 -11.72 1.91 -6.97
N CYS A 33 -11.23 0.69 -7.10
CA CYS A 33 -11.05 -0.21 -5.98
C CYS A 33 -9.61 -0.12 -5.50
N CYS A 34 -9.40 -0.28 -4.20
CA CYS A 34 -8.08 -0.47 -3.65
C CYS A 34 -8.04 -1.56 -2.58
N ASP A 35 -6.95 -2.31 -2.62
CA ASP A 35 -6.54 -3.26 -1.62
C ASP A 35 -5.24 -2.73 -1.01
N TYR A 36 -5.03 -2.91 0.28
CA TYR A 36 -3.76 -2.54 0.88
C TYR A 36 -3.26 -3.60 1.85
N VAL A 37 -1.95 -3.85 1.81
CA VAL A 37 -1.25 -4.82 2.66
C VAL A 37 -0.22 -4.08 3.50
N GLY A 38 -0.35 -4.16 4.83
CA GLY A 38 0.57 -3.48 5.75
C GLY A 38 1.22 -4.41 6.77
N TRP A 39 2.47 -4.13 7.13
CA TRP A 39 3.17 -4.81 8.22
C TRP A 39 4.30 -3.97 8.80
N ILE A 40 4.79 -4.40 9.97
CA ILE A 40 5.98 -3.84 10.61
C ILE A 40 7.08 -4.89 10.57
N GLU A 41 8.26 -4.50 10.10
CA GLU A 41 9.43 -5.35 9.98
C GLU A 41 10.67 -4.56 10.43
N PHE A 42 11.36 -5.06 11.46
CA PHE A 42 12.55 -4.42 12.04
C PHE A 42 12.40 -2.92 12.37
N GLY A 43 11.22 -2.51 12.85
CA GLY A 43 10.94 -1.09 13.17
C GLY A 43 10.63 -0.20 11.97
N THR A 44 10.54 -0.79 10.78
CA THR A 44 10.09 -0.14 9.55
C THR A 44 8.64 -0.53 9.27
N ILE A 45 7.83 0.45 8.87
CA ILE A 45 6.46 0.24 8.42
C ILE A 45 6.48 0.06 6.91
N GLN A 46 5.93 -1.05 6.45
CA GLN A 46 5.76 -1.36 5.03
C GLN A 46 4.27 -1.32 4.71
N ILE A 47 3.88 -0.59 3.68
CA ILE A 47 2.51 -0.52 3.19
C ILE A 47 2.55 -0.66 1.68
N TRP A 48 1.81 -1.62 1.15
CA TRP A 48 1.57 -1.80 -0.28
C TRP A 48 0.12 -1.44 -0.55
N ILE A 49 -0.12 -0.53 -1.50
CA ILE A 49 -1.45 -0.07 -1.88
C ILE A 49 -1.65 -0.43 -3.34
N TYR A 50 -2.52 -1.40 -3.58
CA TYR A 50 -2.98 -1.82 -4.89
C TYR A 50 -4.22 -1.01 -5.24
N TYR A 51 -4.27 -0.39 -6.40
CA TYR A 51 -5.46 0.30 -6.87
C TYR A 51 -5.70 0.07 -8.36
N TRP A 52 -6.97 -0.06 -8.73
CA TRP A 52 -7.38 -0.33 -10.10
C TRP A 52 -8.72 0.31 -10.43
N SER A 53 -8.90 0.65 -11.71
CA SER A 53 -10.13 1.25 -12.21
C SER A 53 -11.20 0.19 -12.47
N LEU A 54 -12.44 0.50 -12.10
CA LEU A 54 -13.63 -0.25 -12.49
C LEU A 54 -14.09 0.05 -13.93
N VAL A 55 -13.58 1.13 -14.53
CA VAL A 55 -13.93 1.56 -15.89
C VAL A 55 -12.96 0.97 -16.92
N HIS A 56 -11.68 0.82 -16.54
CA HIS A 56 -10.62 0.27 -17.39
C HIS A 56 -9.84 -0.83 -16.65
N PRO A 57 -10.42 -2.04 -16.53
CA PRO A 57 -9.99 -3.10 -15.60
C PRO A 57 -8.78 -3.92 -16.06
N CYS A 58 -7.82 -3.34 -16.78
CA CYS A 58 -6.74 -4.10 -17.41
C CYS A 58 -5.42 -4.06 -16.63
N THR A 59 -5.27 -3.15 -15.68
CA THR A 59 -4.01 -2.94 -14.95
C THR A 59 -4.28 -2.56 -13.50
N CYS A 60 -3.36 -2.95 -12.63
CA CYS A 60 -3.27 -2.50 -11.25
C CYS A 60 -2.05 -1.58 -11.10
N SER A 61 -2.19 -0.53 -10.31
CA SER A 61 -1.05 0.23 -9.83
C SER A 61 -0.74 -0.15 -8.39
N LEU A 62 0.54 -0.31 -8.10
CA LEU A 62 1.05 -0.64 -6.77
C LEU A 62 1.89 0.53 -6.26
N LEU A 63 1.45 1.16 -5.18
CA LEU A 63 2.26 2.10 -4.42
C LEU A 63 2.85 1.38 -3.21
N ARG A 64 4.17 1.19 -3.19
CA ARG A 64 4.91 0.73 -2.00
C ARG A 64 5.37 1.93 -1.21
N VAL A 65 5.02 1.98 0.06
CA VAL A 65 5.43 2.98 1.03
C VAL A 65 6.23 2.28 2.12
N CYS A 66 7.47 2.72 2.28
CA CYS A 66 8.36 2.30 3.36
C CYS A 66 8.60 3.50 4.27
N ILE A 67 8.32 3.35 5.56
CA ILE A 67 8.50 4.38 6.57
C ILE A 67 9.45 3.84 7.63
N SER A 68 10.63 4.44 7.77
CA SER A 68 11.64 3.99 8.74
C SER A 68 12.19 5.18 9.52
N PRO A 69 12.55 5.01 10.81
CA PRO A 69 13.40 5.99 11.46
C PRO A 69 14.74 6.10 10.73
N ASP A 70 15.33 7.29 10.72
CA ASP A 70 16.70 7.47 10.25
C ASP A 70 17.69 6.80 11.22
N VAL A 71 18.68 6.09 10.66
CA VAL A 71 19.65 5.31 11.43
C VAL A 71 20.56 6.18 12.29
N GLN A 72 20.83 7.41 11.85
CA GLN A 72 21.73 8.35 12.54
C GLN A 72 20.96 9.33 13.43
N ASN A 73 19.70 9.61 13.10
CA ASN A 73 18.88 10.54 13.85
C ASN A 73 17.44 10.04 14.01
N SER A 74 17.12 9.51 15.19
CA SER A 74 15.78 9.01 15.52
C SER A 74 14.67 10.07 15.51
N SER A 75 15.01 11.37 15.45
CA SER A 75 14.04 12.44 15.26
C SER A 75 13.62 12.63 13.79
N ILE A 76 14.25 11.91 12.86
CA ILE A 76 13.95 11.96 11.44
C ILE A 76 13.32 10.64 11.02
N MET A 77 12.25 10.75 10.24
CA MET A 77 11.63 9.63 9.56
C MET A 77 11.93 9.73 8.07
N ARG A 78 12.35 8.61 7.49
CA ARG A 78 12.52 8.42 6.06
C ARG A 78 11.26 7.81 5.48
N LEU A 79 10.90 8.29 4.31
CA LEU A 79 9.73 7.86 3.56
C LEU A 79 10.19 7.55 2.14
N ALA A 80 10.12 6.27 1.75
CA ALA A 80 10.44 5.83 0.39
C ALA A 80 9.16 5.35 -0.29
N TRP A 81 8.90 5.88 -1.48
CA TRP A 81 7.75 5.57 -2.32
C TRP A 81 8.21 4.96 -3.63
N ASN A 82 7.68 3.79 -3.97
CA ASN A 82 7.79 3.21 -5.30
C ASN A 82 6.40 3.08 -5.89
N LEU A 83 6.18 3.72 -7.03
CA LEU A 83 5.00 3.50 -7.84
C LEU A 83 5.35 2.52 -8.96
N GLU A 84 4.62 1.43 -9.00
CA GLU A 84 4.74 0.37 -9.98
C GLU A 84 3.40 0.16 -10.69
N CYS A 85 3.43 -0.40 -11.90
CA CYS A 85 2.23 -0.84 -12.62
C CYS A 85 2.38 -2.30 -13.00
N SER A 86 1.28 -3.04 -12.89
CA SER A 86 1.23 -4.42 -13.31
C SER A 86 1.34 -4.54 -14.84
N ALA A 87 1.75 -5.72 -15.31
CA ALA A 87 1.41 -6.13 -16.67
C ALA A 87 -0.11 -6.13 -16.89
N SER A 88 -0.55 -6.16 -18.16
CA SER A 88 -1.98 -6.33 -18.48
C SER A 88 -2.49 -7.63 -17.86
N ILE A 89 -3.52 -7.52 -17.02
CA ILE A 89 -4.16 -8.66 -16.38
C ILE A 89 -5.24 -9.14 -17.36
N ALA A 90 -5.06 -10.36 -17.88
CA ALA A 90 -5.82 -10.88 -19.02
C ALA A 90 -7.30 -11.13 -18.72
N ASP A 91 -7.63 -11.41 -17.45
CA ASP A 91 -8.98 -11.61 -16.95
C ASP A 91 -9.38 -10.37 -16.13
N ASP A 92 -10.54 -9.79 -16.44
CA ASP A 92 -11.04 -8.53 -15.89
C ASP A 92 -10.77 -8.40 -14.39
N ILE A 93 -9.91 -7.46 -13.98
CA ILE A 93 -9.60 -7.18 -12.56
C ILE A 93 -10.87 -6.82 -11.74
N LEU A 94 -12.01 -6.64 -12.42
CA LEU A 94 -13.34 -6.47 -11.83
C LEU A 94 -13.72 -7.61 -10.88
N ASP A 95 -13.29 -8.84 -11.16
CA ASP A 95 -13.62 -10.00 -10.33
C ASP A 95 -12.80 -10.06 -9.04
N VAL A 96 -11.68 -9.32 -8.98
CA VAL A 96 -10.80 -9.30 -7.82
C VAL A 96 -11.53 -8.83 -6.58
N LYS A 97 -12.40 -7.82 -6.67
CA LYS A 97 -13.17 -7.34 -5.51
C LYS A 97 -14.09 -8.41 -4.91
N PHE A 98 -14.47 -9.42 -5.70
CA PHE A 98 -15.33 -10.52 -5.24
C PHE A 98 -14.54 -11.71 -4.71
N MET A 99 -13.22 -11.73 -4.90
CA MET A 99 -12.34 -12.75 -4.35
C MET A 99 -12.20 -12.58 -2.84
N GLY A 100 -12.09 -13.69 -2.12
CA GLY A 100 -11.75 -13.66 -0.69
C GLY A 100 -10.32 -13.15 -0.45
N THR A 101 -10.07 -12.63 0.75
CA THR A 101 -8.80 -12.01 1.16
C THR A 101 -7.56 -12.84 0.80
N GLU A 102 -7.53 -14.13 1.13
CA GLU A 102 -6.37 -14.99 0.84
C GLU A 102 -6.09 -15.13 -0.66
N ALA A 103 -7.14 -15.22 -1.48
CA ALA A 103 -7.01 -15.34 -2.92
C ALA A 103 -6.49 -14.04 -3.54
N ARG A 104 -6.92 -12.88 -3.03
CA ARG A 104 -6.40 -11.57 -3.45
C ARG A 104 -4.94 -11.38 -3.09
N ILE A 105 -4.54 -11.74 -1.85
CA ILE A 105 -3.14 -11.70 -1.43
C ILE A 105 -2.27 -12.53 -2.39
N LYS A 106 -2.70 -13.76 -2.68
CA LYS A 106 -1.97 -14.64 -3.59
C LYS A 106 -1.86 -14.02 -5.00
N MET A 107 -2.97 -13.51 -5.54
CA MET A 107 -2.98 -12.87 -6.84
C MET A 107 -2.00 -11.68 -6.91
N TRP A 108 -2.00 -10.82 -5.89
CA TRP A 108 -1.09 -9.67 -5.84
C TRP A 108 0.37 -10.06 -5.75
N ASP A 109 0.69 -11.11 -4.99
CA ASP A 109 2.05 -11.66 -4.90
C ASP A 109 2.52 -12.29 -6.23
N ASP A 110 1.60 -12.83 -7.05
CA ASP A 110 1.91 -13.50 -8.32
C ASP A 110 2.00 -12.54 -9.53
N ILE A 111 1.44 -11.32 -9.43
CA ILE A 111 1.41 -10.37 -10.55
C ILE A 111 2.77 -9.66 -10.70
N PRO A 112 3.39 -9.68 -11.90
CA PRO A 112 4.60 -8.92 -12.16
C PRO A 112 4.28 -7.42 -12.22
N HIS A 113 5.13 -6.63 -11.59
CA HIS A 113 5.03 -5.18 -11.53
C HIS A 113 6.31 -4.52 -12.06
N GLU A 114 6.16 -3.45 -12.83
CA GLU A 114 7.24 -2.65 -13.38
C GLU A 114 7.31 -1.29 -12.70
N LEU A 115 8.51 -0.86 -12.32
CA LEU A 115 8.74 0.44 -11.68
C LEU A 115 8.47 1.58 -12.65
N ILE A 116 7.54 2.47 -12.27
CA ILE A 116 7.25 3.72 -13.00
C ILE A 116 8.03 4.87 -12.40
N PHE A 117 7.99 4.98 -11.07
CA PHE A 117 8.50 6.14 -10.36
C PHE A 117 8.97 5.76 -8.96
N GLN A 118 10.04 6.41 -8.51
CA GLN A 118 10.57 6.27 -7.17
C GLN A 118 10.84 7.65 -6.58
N LEU A 119 10.50 7.82 -5.30
CA LEU A 119 10.77 9.04 -4.54
C LEU A 119 11.22 8.69 -3.13
N ASP A 120 12.24 9.40 -2.68
CA ASP A 120 12.71 9.37 -1.31
C ASP A 120 12.51 10.75 -0.66
N ALA A 121 11.87 10.76 0.50
CA ALA A 121 11.62 11.94 1.30
C ALA A 121 12.07 11.72 2.75
N MET A 122 12.37 12.82 3.42
CA MET A 122 12.69 12.84 4.84
C MET A 122 11.82 13.90 5.51
N TYR A 123 11.29 13.59 6.68
CA TYR A 123 10.60 14.57 7.51
C TYR A 123 11.07 14.48 8.95
N VAL A 124 11.08 15.62 9.62
CA VAL A 124 11.40 15.68 11.05
C VAL A 124 10.13 15.30 11.81
N ALA A 125 10.20 14.23 12.60
CA ALA A 125 9.14 13.88 13.52
C ALA A 125 9.05 14.98 14.58
N MET A 126 8.02 15.82 14.52
CA MET A 126 7.77 16.78 15.59
C MET A 126 7.35 16.00 16.84
N THR A 127 8.23 15.93 17.82
CA THR A 127 7.89 15.46 19.16
C THR A 127 7.02 16.52 19.82
N SER A 128 5.73 16.23 20.00
CA SER A 128 4.84 16.99 20.89
C SER A 128 5.13 16.65 22.35
#